data_AF-A0A3R7VBT3-F1
#
_entry.id   AF-A0A3R7VBT3-F1
#
_cell.length_a   1.000
_cell.length_b   1.000
_cell.length_c   1.000
_cell.angle_alpha   90.00
_cell.angle_beta   90.00
_cell.angle_gamma   90.00
#
_symmetry.space_group_name_H-M   'P 1'
#
loop_
_entity.id
_entity.type
_entity.pdbx_description
1 polymer ?
#
loop_
_entity_poly.entity_id
_entity_poly.type
_entity_poly.pdbx_seq_one_letter_code
_entity_poly.pdbx_strand_id
1 'polypeptide(L)'
;MKEPANISKQVAHVYYELEALVDANKLRAYTNRIRIAENSMVAMELANAAFNESRQLLNDASTAIVRNKKVIIQHLAEDSELRQQEITDLVDKAELDYLEKRSRLNKAVLDINAKMSAINTEFKCLIEEIISTNENLLEHNRVNLRETDQLANNFSEYLGTGNRKKLKDQNLENHEKVFEQATSNQDSLEEVYDRAASNKAAFDGLRSKIEMQKEQIERLWAHIEAQQELCFDLINEK
;
A
#
# COMPACT_ATOMS: atom_id res chain seq x y z
N MET A 1 4.59 -20.94 -56.36
CA MET A 1 4.84 -20.49 -54.97
C MET A 1 5.49 -19.12 -55.05
N LYS A 2 4.92 -18.09 -54.40
CA LYS A 2 5.63 -16.81 -54.24
C LYS A 2 6.81 -17.07 -53.30
N GLU A 3 7.99 -16.60 -53.67
CA GLU A 3 9.14 -16.56 -52.74
C GLU A 3 8.71 -15.88 -51.44
N PRO A 4 9.04 -16.43 -50.26
CA PRO A 4 8.80 -15.75 -48.99
C PRO A 4 9.56 -14.43 -49.00
N ALA A 5 8.96 -13.39 -48.44
CA ALA A 5 9.57 -12.06 -48.36
C ALA A 5 10.97 -12.16 -47.72
N ASN A 6 12.01 -11.80 -48.48
CA ASN A 6 13.39 -11.89 -48.02
C ASN A 6 13.70 -10.64 -47.19
N ILE A 7 13.51 -10.72 -45.86
CA ILE A 7 13.91 -9.66 -44.94
C ILE A 7 15.43 -9.57 -45.00
N SER A 8 15.97 -8.39 -45.35
CA SER A 8 17.44 -8.21 -45.34
C SER A 8 18.00 -8.49 -43.94
N LYS A 9 19.17 -9.14 -43.84
CA LYS A 9 19.81 -9.46 -42.55
C LYS A 9 19.94 -8.25 -41.61
N GLN A 10 20.09 -7.05 -42.17
CA GLN A 10 20.20 -5.81 -41.43
C GLN A 10 18.86 -5.39 -40.81
N VAL A 11 17.75 -5.50 -41.54
CA VAL A 11 16.39 -5.25 -41.02
C VAL A 11 16.04 -6.28 -39.94
N ALA A 12 16.39 -7.55 -40.15
CA ALA A 12 16.15 -8.60 -39.16
C ALA A 12 16.88 -8.35 -37.84
N HIS A 13 18.15 -7.90 -37.87
CA HIS A 13 18.91 -7.63 -36.65
C HIS A 13 18.42 -6.38 -35.91
N VAL A 14 18.12 -5.30 -36.65
CA VAL A 14 17.70 -4.00 -36.08
C VAL A 14 16.35 -4.10 -35.37
N TYR A 15 15.38 -4.82 -35.94
CA TYR A 15 14.08 -5.02 -35.28
C TYR A 15 14.13 -6.09 -34.19
N TYR A 16 14.93 -7.14 -34.34
CA TYR A 16 15.05 -8.19 -33.32
C TYR A 16 15.56 -7.66 -31.97
N GLU A 17 16.59 -6.82 -31.97
CA GLU A 17 17.12 -6.22 -30.74
C GLU A 17 16.10 -5.31 -30.06
N LEU A 18 15.40 -4.49 -30.85
CA LEU A 18 14.38 -3.58 -30.34
C LEU A 18 13.17 -4.34 -29.77
N GLU A 19 12.69 -5.36 -30.48
CA GLU A 19 11.60 -6.24 -30.03
C GLU A 19 11.98 -6.94 -28.73
N ALA A 20 13.19 -7.51 -28.65
CA ALA A 20 13.68 -8.16 -27.44
C ALA A 20 13.75 -7.20 -26.24
N LEU A 21 14.20 -5.97 -26.45
CA LEU A 21 14.25 -4.96 -25.39
C LEU A 21 12.85 -4.55 -24.92
N VAL A 22 11.92 -4.30 -25.85
CA VAL A 22 10.54 -3.94 -25.54
C VAL A 22 9.81 -5.07 -24.80
N ASP A 23 9.96 -6.32 -25.26
CA ASP A 23 9.36 -7.48 -24.61
C ASP A 23 9.96 -7.77 -23.23
N ALA A 24 11.27 -7.58 -23.08
CA ALA A 24 11.93 -7.68 -21.77
C ALA A 24 11.37 -6.64 -20.78
N ASN A 25 11.21 -5.39 -21.22
CA ASN A 25 10.59 -4.33 -20.42
C ASN A 25 9.16 -4.67 -20.03
N LYS A 26 8.36 -5.17 -20.97
CA LYS A 26 7.00 -5.62 -20.73
C LYS A 26 6.96 -6.69 -19.64
N LEU A 27 7.78 -7.74 -19.76
CA LEU A 27 7.85 -8.82 -18.77
C LEU A 27 8.27 -8.30 -17.38
N ARG A 28 9.27 -7.44 -17.32
CA ARG A 28 9.74 -6.80 -16.07
C ARG A 28 8.66 -5.94 -15.44
N ALA A 29 7.93 -5.14 -16.22
CA ALA A 29 6.82 -4.34 -15.75
C ALA A 29 5.72 -5.19 -15.08
N TYR A 30 5.32 -6.29 -15.72
CA TYR A 30 4.34 -7.22 -15.14
C TYR A 30 4.85 -7.89 -13.86
N THR A 31 6.12 -8.31 -13.85
CA THR A 31 6.74 -8.92 -12.67
C THR A 31 6.80 -7.94 -11.50
N ASN A 32 7.20 -6.70 -11.75
CA ASN A 32 7.22 -5.63 -10.74
C ASN A 32 5.81 -5.35 -10.21
N ARG A 33 4.81 -5.29 -11.09
CA ARG A 33 3.42 -5.08 -10.69
C ARG A 33 2.91 -6.14 -9.71
N ILE A 34 3.24 -7.42 -9.94
CA ILE A 34 2.86 -8.50 -9.02
C ILE A 34 3.46 -8.27 -7.63
N ARG A 35 4.76 -7.97 -7.56
CA ARG A 35 5.46 -7.70 -6.29
C ARG A 35 4.89 -6.48 -5.57
N ILE A 36 4.57 -5.41 -6.31
CA ILE A 36 3.95 -4.21 -5.73
C ILE A 36 2.56 -4.54 -5.18
N ALA A 37 1.76 -5.33 -5.90
CA ALA A 37 0.44 -5.73 -5.43
C ALA A 37 0.51 -6.59 -4.15
N GLU A 38 1.45 -7.54 -4.08
CA GLU A 38 1.72 -8.32 -2.86
C GLU A 38 2.10 -7.40 -1.69
N ASN A 39 3.00 -6.45 -1.93
CA ASN A 39 3.41 -5.45 -0.95
C ASN A 39 2.23 -4.61 -0.46
N SER A 40 1.35 -4.15 -1.36
CA SER A 40 0.16 -3.38 -0.99
C SER A 40 -0.81 -4.19 -0.12
N MET A 41 -0.99 -5.48 -0.43
CA MET A 41 -1.83 -6.38 0.37
C MET A 41 -1.25 -6.55 1.78
N VAL A 42 0.05 -6.87 1.88
CA VAL A 42 0.75 -7.02 3.17
C VAL A 42 0.69 -5.72 3.97
N ALA A 43 0.89 -4.55 3.34
CA ALA A 43 0.81 -3.26 4.01
C ALA A 43 -0.57 -3.03 4.65
N MET A 44 -1.64 -3.39 3.93
CA MET A 44 -3.02 -3.25 4.42
C MET A 44 -3.31 -4.23 5.57
N GLU A 45 -2.84 -5.47 5.48
CA GLU A 45 -2.93 -6.45 6.56
C GLU A 45 -2.24 -5.95 7.83
N LEU A 46 -1.01 -5.45 7.71
CA LEU A 46 -0.23 -4.95 8.85
C LEU A 46 -0.87 -3.70 9.46
N ALA A 47 -1.38 -2.78 8.64
CA ALA A 47 -2.11 -1.62 9.12
C ALA A 47 -3.36 -2.03 9.92
N ASN A 48 -4.09 -3.02 9.43
CA ASN A 48 -5.27 -3.56 10.09
C ASN A 48 -4.93 -4.25 11.42
N ALA A 49 -3.90 -5.11 11.45
CA ALA A 49 -3.46 -5.80 12.67
C ALA A 49 -2.94 -4.81 13.75
N ALA A 50 -2.18 -3.81 13.35
CA ALA A 50 -1.70 -2.77 14.25
C ALA A 50 -2.86 -1.92 14.82
N PHE A 51 -3.86 -1.62 13.99
CA PHE A 51 -4.93 -0.71 14.39
C PHE A 51 -6.10 -1.39 15.11
N ASN A 52 -6.63 -2.51 14.61
CA ASN A 52 -7.86 -3.09 15.16
C ASN A 52 -7.59 -3.99 16.37
N GLU A 53 -6.66 -4.93 16.24
CA GLU A 53 -6.41 -5.93 17.30
C GLU A 53 -5.68 -5.30 18.49
N SER A 54 -4.53 -4.69 18.23
CA SER A 54 -3.66 -4.18 19.30
C SER A 54 -4.29 -3.00 20.06
N ARG A 55 -5.01 -2.13 19.34
CA ARG A 55 -5.58 -0.91 19.94
C ARG A 55 -6.80 -1.18 20.80
N GLN A 56 -7.68 -2.10 20.37
CA GLN A 56 -8.87 -2.44 21.15
C GLN A 56 -8.46 -2.99 22.52
N LEU A 57 -7.54 -3.95 22.53
CA LEU A 57 -6.99 -4.52 23.76
C LEU A 57 -6.33 -3.46 24.66
N LEU A 58 -5.60 -2.50 24.10
CA LEU A 58 -4.97 -1.42 24.87
C LEU A 58 -5.98 -0.40 25.43
N ASN A 59 -7.09 -0.14 24.74
CA ASN A 59 -8.16 0.73 25.23
C ASN A 59 -8.89 0.08 26.40
N ASP A 60 -9.21 -1.20 26.28
CA ASP A 60 -9.86 -1.99 27.32
C ASP A 60 -8.93 -2.10 28.55
N ALA A 61 -7.63 -2.34 28.33
CA ALA A 61 -6.62 -2.32 29.38
C ALA A 61 -6.56 -0.96 30.10
N SER A 62 -6.58 0.15 29.34
CA SER A 62 -6.57 1.49 29.94
C SER A 62 -7.80 1.74 30.82
N THR A 63 -8.97 1.25 30.40
CA THR A 63 -10.21 1.35 31.18
C THR A 63 -10.14 0.51 32.46
N ALA A 64 -9.66 -0.73 32.34
CA ALA A 64 -9.49 -1.63 33.47
C ALA A 64 -8.52 -1.08 34.52
N ILE A 65 -7.35 -0.56 34.08
CA ILE A 65 -6.35 0.04 34.98
C ILE A 65 -6.95 1.20 35.78
N VAL A 66 -7.71 2.09 35.14
CA VAL A 66 -8.30 3.25 35.82
C VAL A 66 -9.38 2.81 36.81
N ARG A 67 -10.19 1.81 36.44
CA ARG A 67 -11.17 1.21 37.35
C ARG A 67 -10.49 0.61 38.58
N ASN A 68 -9.46 -0.21 38.40
CA ASN A 68 -8.69 -0.80 39.49
C ASN A 68 -8.07 0.28 40.39
N LYS A 69 -7.46 1.30 39.77
CA LYS A 69 -6.84 2.42 40.49
C LYS A 69 -7.84 3.15 41.39
N LYS A 70 -9.09 3.34 40.96
CA LYS A 70 -10.13 3.96 41.79
C LYS A 70 -10.49 3.10 43.01
N VAL A 71 -10.65 1.79 42.84
CA VAL A 71 -10.94 0.86 43.95
C VAL A 71 -9.80 0.89 44.97
N ILE A 72 -8.56 0.79 44.51
CA ILE A 72 -7.37 0.81 45.36
C ILE A 72 -7.26 2.14 46.12
N ILE A 73 -7.49 3.29 45.47
CA ILE A 73 -7.48 4.61 46.13
C ILE A 73 -8.55 4.66 47.24
N GLN A 74 -9.77 4.18 46.95
CA GLN A 74 -10.86 4.19 47.93
C GLN A 74 -10.55 3.32 49.14
N HIS A 75 -10.01 2.11 48.93
CA HIS A 75 -9.69 1.19 50.02
C HIS A 75 -8.51 1.71 50.86
N LEU A 76 -7.37 2.05 50.25
CA LEU A 76 -6.18 2.52 50.99
C LEU A 76 -6.42 3.84 51.73
N ALA A 77 -7.36 4.66 51.24
CA ALA A 77 -7.71 5.90 51.91
C ALA A 77 -8.51 5.70 53.20
N GLU A 78 -9.30 4.62 53.28
CA GLU A 78 -10.00 4.24 54.51
C GLU A 78 -9.00 3.79 55.59
N ASP A 79 -7.95 3.06 55.20
CA ASP A 79 -6.86 2.65 56.11
C ASP A 79 -6.00 3.84 56.59
N SER A 80 -5.96 4.94 55.82
CA SER A 80 -5.06 6.08 56.03
C SER A 80 -5.74 7.31 56.66
N GLU A 81 -7.00 7.19 57.11
CA GLU A 81 -7.80 8.29 57.69
C GLU A 81 -7.86 9.56 56.82
N LEU A 82 -7.79 9.42 55.49
CA LEU A 82 -7.85 10.57 54.58
C LEU A 82 -9.23 11.25 54.64
N ARG A 83 -9.27 12.59 54.47
CA ARG A 83 -10.55 13.31 54.37
C ARG A 83 -11.24 12.93 53.06
N GLN A 84 -12.57 12.89 53.08
CA GLN A 84 -13.38 12.57 51.89
C GLN A 84 -13.04 13.43 50.65
N GLN A 85 -12.64 14.68 50.87
CA GLN A 85 -12.21 15.56 49.78
C GLN A 85 -10.88 15.10 49.17
N GLU A 86 -9.91 14.65 49.96
CA GLU A 86 -8.62 14.16 49.47
C GLU A 86 -8.80 12.87 48.64
N ILE A 87 -9.75 12.01 49.03
CA ILE A 87 -10.13 10.81 48.27
C ILE A 87 -10.75 11.21 46.91
N THR A 88 -11.69 12.16 46.95
CA THR A 88 -12.35 12.68 45.74
C THR A 88 -11.32 13.27 44.78
N ASP A 89 -10.40 14.10 45.26
CA ASP A 89 -9.36 14.74 44.45
C ASP A 89 -8.43 13.70 43.78
N LEU A 90 -8.09 12.61 44.49
CA LEU A 90 -7.27 11.51 43.94
C LEU A 90 -8.01 10.71 42.86
N VAL A 91 -9.30 10.45 43.05
CA VAL A 91 -10.16 9.77 42.07
C VAL A 91 -10.35 10.65 40.83
N ASP A 92 -10.63 11.93 41.02
CA ASP A 92 -10.81 12.91 39.94
C ASP A 92 -9.53 13.05 39.13
N LYS A 93 -8.37 13.12 39.79
CA LYS A 93 -7.08 13.12 39.09
C LYS A 93 -6.90 11.86 38.23
N ALA A 94 -7.21 10.67 38.77
CA ALA A 94 -7.10 9.43 38.01
C ALA A 94 -8.03 9.39 36.79
N GLU A 95 -9.25 9.95 36.91
CA GLU A 95 -10.18 10.06 35.79
C GLU A 95 -9.73 11.10 34.76
N LEU A 96 -9.26 12.27 35.19
CA LEU A 96 -8.78 13.33 34.30
C LEU A 96 -7.55 12.87 33.50
N ASP A 97 -6.58 12.21 34.15
CA ASP A 97 -5.41 11.63 33.49
C ASP A 97 -5.82 10.64 32.38
N TYR A 98 -6.84 9.81 32.66
CA TYR A 98 -7.40 8.87 31.70
C TYR A 98 -8.10 9.57 30.53
N LEU A 99 -8.95 10.55 30.81
CA LEU A 99 -9.69 11.31 29.79
C LEU A 99 -8.74 12.10 28.89
N GLU A 100 -7.69 12.69 29.46
CA GLU A 100 -6.66 13.38 28.70
C GLU A 100 -5.94 12.42 27.75
N LYS A 101 -5.49 11.26 28.25
CA LYS A 101 -4.84 10.23 27.43
C LYS A 101 -5.77 9.74 26.31
N ARG A 102 -7.04 9.47 26.62
CA ARG A 102 -8.05 9.08 25.61
C ARG A 102 -8.28 10.15 24.56
N SER A 103 -8.36 11.42 24.95
CA SER A 103 -8.53 12.53 24.01
C SER A 103 -7.38 12.61 23.01
N ARG A 104 -6.13 12.52 23.50
CA ARG A 104 -4.93 12.48 22.64
C ARG A 104 -4.93 11.26 21.71
N LEU A 105 -5.31 10.10 22.22
CA LEU A 105 -5.41 8.87 21.43
C LEU A 105 -6.47 8.99 20.33
N ASN A 106 -7.62 9.60 20.60
CA ASN A 106 -8.66 9.85 19.61
C ASN A 106 -8.17 10.80 18.51
N LYS A 107 -7.43 11.84 18.87
CA LYS A 107 -6.81 12.72 17.86
C LYS A 107 -5.87 11.94 16.95
N ALA A 108 -5.02 11.07 17.50
CA ALA A 108 -4.15 10.22 16.69
C ALA A 108 -4.93 9.28 15.75
N VAL A 109 -6.11 8.78 16.15
CA VAL A 109 -7.00 7.98 15.24
C VAL A 109 -7.49 8.83 14.09
N LEU A 110 -7.97 10.04 14.37
CA LEU A 110 -8.48 10.92 13.33
C LEU A 110 -7.38 11.23 12.29
N ASP A 111 -6.15 11.44 12.75
CA ASP A 111 -5.01 11.69 11.87
C ASP A 111 -4.64 10.45 11.03
N ILE A 112 -4.73 9.23 11.60
CA ILE A 112 -4.53 7.99 10.86
C ILE A 112 -5.66 7.78 9.83
N ASN A 113 -6.91 8.01 10.21
CA ASN A 113 -8.07 7.89 9.32
C ASN A 113 -8.00 8.88 8.16
N ALA A 114 -7.52 10.10 8.39
CA ALA A 114 -7.28 11.08 7.34
C ALA A 114 -6.24 10.57 6.32
N LYS A 115 -5.15 9.93 6.79
CA LYS A 115 -4.14 9.31 5.91
C LYS A 115 -4.71 8.13 5.12
N MET A 116 -5.50 7.26 5.76
CA MET A 116 -6.18 6.15 5.08
C MET A 116 -7.15 6.65 4.01
N SER A 117 -7.89 7.72 4.31
CA SER A 117 -8.77 8.36 3.32
C SER A 117 -7.99 8.93 2.14
N ALA A 118 -6.81 9.53 2.37
CA ALA A 118 -5.95 10.02 1.29
C ALA A 118 -5.46 8.87 0.41
N ILE A 119 -5.03 7.75 1.00
CA ILE A 119 -4.63 6.54 0.26
C ILE A 119 -5.78 6.01 -0.62
N ASN A 120 -7.02 6.01 -0.11
CA ASN A 120 -8.17 5.61 -0.91
C ASN A 120 -8.39 6.51 -2.14
N THR A 121 -8.14 7.82 -2.00
CA THR A 121 -8.19 8.76 -3.13
C THR A 121 -7.10 8.46 -4.15
N GLU A 122 -5.86 8.18 -3.71
CA GLU A 122 -4.77 7.78 -4.60
C GLU A 122 -5.11 6.49 -5.38
N PHE A 123 -5.71 5.49 -4.71
CA PHE A 123 -6.18 4.28 -5.37
C PHE A 123 -7.25 4.57 -6.43
N LYS A 124 -8.20 5.47 -6.14
CA LYS A 124 -9.22 5.88 -7.11
C LYS A 124 -8.55 6.48 -8.35
N CYS A 125 -7.63 7.43 -8.17
CA CYS A 125 -6.92 8.06 -9.28
C CYS A 125 -6.12 7.05 -10.11
N LEU A 126 -5.42 6.11 -9.45
CA LEU A 126 -4.71 5.03 -10.12
C LEU A 126 -5.64 4.16 -10.99
N ILE A 127 -6.82 3.80 -10.48
CA ILE A 127 -7.80 3.01 -11.22
C ILE A 127 -8.30 3.78 -12.45
N GLU A 128 -8.59 5.08 -12.30
CA GLU A 128 -9.02 5.96 -13.40
C GLU A 128 -7.94 6.04 -14.49
N GLU A 129 -6.67 6.17 -14.12
CA GLU A 129 -5.54 6.19 -15.06
C GLU A 129 -5.37 4.86 -15.80
N ILE A 130 -5.52 3.73 -15.12
CA ILE A 130 -5.49 2.40 -15.74
C ILE A 130 -6.62 2.25 -16.76
N ILE A 131 -7.84 2.67 -16.41
CA ILE A 131 -8.99 2.63 -17.32
C ILE A 131 -8.72 3.49 -18.55
N SER A 132 -8.27 4.73 -18.37
CA SER A 132 -7.94 5.64 -19.47
C SER A 132 -6.86 5.06 -20.39
N THR A 133 -5.82 4.46 -19.83
CA THR A 133 -4.76 3.80 -20.60
C THR A 133 -5.31 2.63 -21.44
N ASN A 134 -6.20 1.82 -20.85
CA ASN A 134 -6.85 0.71 -21.55
C ASN A 134 -7.78 1.20 -22.68
N GLU A 135 -8.50 2.30 -22.48
CA GLU A 135 -9.35 2.91 -23.50
C GLU A 135 -8.52 3.42 -24.69
N ASN A 136 -7.40 4.08 -24.41
CA ASN A 136 -6.45 4.53 -25.45
C ASN A 136 -5.90 3.34 -26.25
N LEU A 137 -5.53 2.25 -25.57
CA LEU A 137 -5.05 1.03 -26.23
C LEU A 137 -6.16 0.39 -27.09
N LEU A 138 -7.40 0.36 -26.61
CA LEU A 138 -8.54 -0.16 -27.35
C LEU A 138 -8.80 0.65 -28.63
N GLU A 139 -8.77 1.97 -28.55
CA GLU A 139 -8.98 2.82 -29.71
C GLU A 139 -7.84 2.69 -30.73
N HIS A 140 -6.59 2.69 -30.26
CA HIS A 140 -5.43 2.42 -31.13
C HIS A 140 -5.57 1.07 -31.85
N ASN A 141 -5.97 0.01 -31.15
CA ASN A 141 -6.19 -1.30 -31.76
C ASN A 141 -7.34 -1.30 -32.78
N ARG A 142 -8.42 -0.54 -32.54
CA ARG A 142 -9.51 -0.37 -33.50
C ARG A 142 -9.08 0.35 -34.76
N VAL A 143 -8.29 1.42 -34.63
CA VAL A 143 -7.73 2.16 -35.78
C VAL A 143 -6.81 1.24 -36.59
N ASN A 144 -5.87 0.56 -35.93
CA ASN A 144 -4.94 -0.36 -36.61
C ASN A 144 -5.67 -1.51 -37.33
N LEU A 145 -6.74 -2.04 -36.74
CA LEU A 145 -7.56 -3.07 -37.39
C LEU A 145 -8.22 -2.53 -38.66
N ARG A 146 -8.82 -1.32 -38.60
CA ARG A 146 -9.43 -0.67 -39.78
C ARG A 146 -8.41 -0.40 -40.88
N GLU A 147 -7.22 0.08 -40.52
CA GLU A 147 -6.12 0.30 -41.47
C GLU A 147 -5.67 -1.02 -42.12
N THR A 148 -5.61 -2.09 -41.33
CA THR A 148 -5.29 -3.44 -41.82
C THR A 148 -6.36 -3.95 -42.79
N ASP A 149 -7.65 -3.73 -42.48
CA ASP A 149 -8.76 -4.09 -43.37
C ASP A 149 -8.72 -3.30 -44.68
N GLN A 150 -8.36 -2.01 -44.63
CA GLN A 150 -8.17 -1.18 -45.83
C GLN A 150 -6.99 -1.68 -46.66
N LEU A 151 -5.87 -2.05 -46.02
CA LEU A 151 -4.71 -2.62 -46.69
C LEU A 151 -5.07 -3.93 -47.39
N ALA A 152 -5.87 -4.79 -46.74
CA ALA A 152 -6.30 -6.07 -47.28
C ALA A 152 -7.25 -5.92 -48.49
N ASN A 153 -8.19 -4.97 -48.44
CA ASN A 153 -9.23 -4.80 -49.45
C ASN A 153 -8.83 -3.84 -50.60
N ASN A 154 -8.08 -2.78 -50.31
CA ASN A 154 -7.77 -1.67 -51.23
C ASN A 154 -6.25 -1.35 -51.25
N PHE A 155 -5.40 -2.36 -51.37
CA PHE A 155 -3.93 -2.20 -51.32
C PHE A 155 -3.36 -1.12 -52.27
N SER A 156 -3.90 -0.99 -53.49
CA SER A 156 -3.47 0.01 -54.46
C SER A 156 -3.73 1.45 -54.02
N GLU A 157 -4.82 1.67 -53.28
CA GLU A 157 -5.16 2.97 -52.69
C GLU A 157 -4.23 3.29 -51.51
N TYR A 158 -3.97 2.30 -50.66
CA TYR A 158 -3.02 2.39 -49.55
C TYR A 158 -1.58 2.74 -50.02
N LEU A 159 -1.14 2.20 -51.17
CA LEU A 159 0.15 2.57 -51.75
C LEU A 159 0.23 4.03 -52.23
N GLY A 160 -0.91 4.68 -52.47
CA GLY A 160 -1.03 6.05 -52.96
C GLY A 160 -1.09 7.12 -51.86
N THR A 161 -1.42 6.76 -50.62
CA THR A 161 -1.65 7.71 -49.51
C THR A 161 -0.36 8.19 -48.82
N GLY A 162 0.79 7.56 -49.06
CA GLY A 162 2.05 7.87 -48.36
C GLY A 162 3.21 8.35 -49.24
N ASN A 163 4.08 9.19 -48.67
CA ASN A 163 5.35 9.56 -49.32
C ASN A 163 6.40 8.44 -49.15
N ARG A 164 6.23 7.37 -49.92
CA ARG A 164 7.08 6.16 -49.90
C ARG A 164 8.58 6.44 -50.03
N LYS A 165 8.96 7.58 -50.62
CA LYS A 165 10.37 7.99 -50.77
C LYS A 165 11.04 8.35 -49.44
N LYS A 166 10.27 8.74 -48.41
CA LYS A 166 10.78 9.10 -47.07
C LYS A 166 10.60 7.99 -46.02
N LEU A 167 9.93 6.90 -46.37
CA LEU A 167 9.51 5.87 -45.42
C LEU A 167 10.69 5.18 -44.74
N LYS A 168 11.81 5.03 -45.45
CA LYS A 168 13.06 4.48 -44.90
C LYS A 168 13.61 5.36 -43.77
N ASP A 169 13.70 6.66 -44.00
CA ASP A 169 14.26 7.61 -43.04
C ASP A 169 13.31 7.77 -41.85
N GLN A 170 12.00 7.79 -42.09
CA GLN A 170 10.97 7.82 -41.04
C GLN A 170 11.00 6.57 -40.15
N ASN A 171 11.18 5.39 -40.75
CA ASN A 171 11.27 4.14 -39.98
C ASN A 171 12.55 4.09 -39.13
N LEU A 172 13.66 4.65 -39.62
CA LEU A 172 14.90 4.75 -38.85
C LEU A 172 14.74 5.70 -37.66
N GLU A 173 14.19 6.90 -37.90
CA GLU A 173 13.92 7.87 -36.83
C GLU A 173 12.95 7.30 -35.78
N ASN A 174 11.92 6.57 -36.19
CA ASN A 174 11.00 5.90 -35.28
C ASN A 174 11.67 4.77 -34.50
N HIS A 175 12.58 4.01 -35.13
CA HIS A 175 13.35 2.98 -34.44
C HIS A 175 14.20 3.58 -33.33
N GLU A 176 14.96 4.64 -33.62
CA GLU A 176 15.79 5.34 -32.63
C GLU A 176 14.95 5.86 -31.46
N LYS A 177 13.79 6.50 -31.74
CA LYS A 177 12.86 6.96 -30.70
C LYS A 177 12.35 5.83 -29.81
N VAL A 178 11.93 4.71 -30.40
CA VAL A 178 11.43 3.57 -29.61
C VAL A 178 12.57 2.93 -28.81
N PHE A 179 13.79 2.89 -29.35
CA PHE A 179 14.96 2.37 -28.66
C PHE A 179 15.34 3.23 -27.45
N GLU A 180 15.39 4.55 -27.61
CA GLU A 180 15.62 5.51 -26.51
C GLU A 180 14.54 5.37 -25.43
N GLN A 181 13.28 5.31 -25.83
CA GLN A 181 12.16 5.13 -24.89
C GLN A 181 12.25 3.79 -24.16
N ALA A 182 12.57 2.70 -24.85
CA ALA A 182 12.71 1.39 -24.25
C ALA A 182 13.90 1.33 -23.27
N THR A 183 15.00 2.02 -23.58
CA THR A 183 16.15 2.13 -22.66
C THR A 183 15.76 2.92 -21.40
N SER A 184 15.11 4.06 -21.55
CA SER A 184 14.63 4.86 -20.41
C SER A 184 13.62 4.10 -19.52
N ASN A 185 12.74 3.32 -20.15
CA ASN A 185 11.81 2.44 -19.44
C ASN A 185 12.55 1.37 -18.62
N GLN A 186 13.67 0.85 -19.14
CA GLN A 186 14.48 -0.14 -18.43
C GLN A 186 15.03 0.44 -17.11
N ASP A 187 15.59 1.65 -17.14
CA ASP A 187 16.12 2.31 -15.95
C ASP A 187 15.02 2.55 -14.91
N SER A 188 13.86 3.02 -15.37
CA SER A 188 12.69 3.23 -14.52
C SER A 188 12.19 1.93 -13.87
N LEU A 189 12.27 0.80 -14.60
CA LEU A 189 11.86 -0.51 -14.10
C LEU A 189 12.79 -1.03 -13.00
N GLU A 190 14.08 -0.72 -13.05
CA GLU A 190 15.05 -1.08 -12.02
C GLU A 190 14.78 -0.30 -10.72
N GLU A 191 14.55 1.01 -10.82
CA GLU A 191 14.20 1.85 -9.65
C GLU A 191 12.91 1.36 -8.96
N VAL A 192 11.89 1.00 -9.76
CA VAL A 192 10.63 0.46 -9.23
C VAL A 192 10.84 -0.89 -8.55
N TYR A 193 11.71 -1.75 -9.10
CA TYR A 193 12.05 -3.04 -8.51
C TYR A 193 12.70 -2.87 -7.14
N ASP A 194 13.70 -1.99 -7.03
CA ASP A 194 14.43 -1.73 -5.79
C ASP A 194 13.52 -1.17 -4.70
N ARG A 195 12.61 -0.25 -5.06
CA ARG A 195 11.58 0.25 -4.14
C ARG A 195 10.66 -0.86 -3.65
N ALA A 196 10.22 -1.74 -4.53
CA ALA A 196 9.37 -2.87 -4.14
C ALA A 196 10.12 -3.84 -3.20
N ALA A 197 11.40 -4.14 -3.46
CA ALA A 197 12.21 -4.98 -2.59
C ALA A 197 12.43 -4.33 -1.21
N SER A 198 12.77 -3.04 -1.17
CA SER A 198 12.95 -2.29 0.07
C SER A 198 11.67 -2.24 0.90
N ASN A 199 10.52 -1.99 0.26
CA ASN A 199 9.23 -1.98 0.95
C ASN A 199 8.90 -3.33 1.58
N LYS A 200 9.16 -4.43 0.87
CA LYS A 200 8.96 -5.78 1.41
C LYS A 200 9.76 -6.00 2.70
N ALA A 201 11.06 -5.68 2.67
CA ALA A 201 11.92 -5.82 3.85
C ALA A 201 11.45 -4.93 5.03
N ALA A 202 10.99 -3.71 4.73
CA ALA A 202 10.42 -2.83 5.74
C ALA A 202 9.14 -3.42 6.37
N PHE A 203 8.27 -4.04 5.58
CA PHE A 203 7.05 -4.68 6.06
C PHE A 203 7.33 -5.89 6.94
N ASP A 204 8.35 -6.69 6.63
CA ASP A 204 8.77 -7.79 7.50
C ASP A 204 9.22 -7.26 8.89
N GLY A 205 9.99 -6.18 8.92
CA GLY A 205 10.38 -5.52 10.16
C GLY A 205 9.20 -4.94 10.95
N LEU A 206 8.19 -4.41 10.27
CA LEU A 206 6.96 -3.92 10.92
C LEU A 206 6.11 -5.08 11.47
N ARG A 207 6.04 -6.20 10.76
CA ARG A 207 5.36 -7.42 11.22
C ARG A 207 5.94 -7.89 12.56
N SER A 208 7.27 -8.00 12.67
CA SER A 208 7.91 -8.37 13.93
C SER A 208 7.59 -7.41 15.07
N LYS A 209 7.52 -6.10 14.81
CA LYS A 209 7.15 -5.11 15.84
C LYS A 209 5.71 -5.27 16.32
N ILE A 210 4.78 -5.56 15.41
CA ILE A 210 3.37 -5.80 15.77
C ILE A 210 3.26 -7.05 16.66
N GLU A 211 3.93 -8.14 16.30
CA GLU A 211 3.92 -9.36 17.12
C GLU A 211 4.53 -9.14 18.51
N MET A 212 5.66 -8.42 18.60
CA MET A 212 6.23 -8.03 19.89
C MET A 212 5.27 -7.18 20.73
N GLN A 213 4.51 -6.27 20.09
CA GLN A 213 3.50 -5.47 20.80
C GLN A 213 2.36 -6.34 21.33
N LYS A 214 1.90 -7.35 20.57
CA LYS A 214 0.88 -8.30 21.02
C LYS A 214 1.32 -9.04 22.27
N GLU A 215 2.54 -9.57 22.30
CA GLU A 215 3.09 -10.22 23.51
C GLU A 215 3.16 -9.28 24.73
N GLN A 216 3.48 -8.01 24.51
CA GLN A 216 3.49 -7.01 25.58
C GLN A 216 2.08 -6.72 26.10
N ILE A 217 1.08 -6.68 25.21
CA ILE A 217 -0.32 -6.50 25.56
C ILE A 217 -0.83 -7.70 26.38
N GLU A 218 -0.48 -8.92 26.01
CA GLU A 218 -0.83 -10.14 26.76
C GLU A 218 -0.26 -10.12 28.17
N ARG A 219 1.03 -9.78 28.32
CA ARG A 219 1.67 -9.63 29.64
C ARG A 219 1.00 -8.54 30.48
N LEU A 220 0.61 -7.43 29.84
CA LEU A 220 -0.12 -6.35 30.52
C LEU A 220 -1.48 -6.84 31.02
N TRP A 221 -2.21 -7.63 30.23
CA TRP A 221 -3.50 -8.19 30.62
C TRP A 221 -3.40 -9.15 31.80
N ALA A 222 -2.42 -10.06 31.81
CA ALA A 222 -2.20 -10.95 32.94
C ALA A 222 -1.98 -10.17 34.26
N HIS A 223 -1.29 -9.04 34.19
CA HIS A 223 -1.12 -8.17 35.36
C HIS A 223 -2.41 -7.43 35.75
N ILE A 224 -3.21 -6.99 34.77
CA ILE A 224 -4.50 -6.34 35.01
C ILE A 224 -5.47 -7.32 35.68
N GLU A 225 -5.51 -8.57 35.23
CA GLU A 225 -6.35 -9.64 35.81
C GLU A 225 -5.96 -9.90 37.27
N ALA A 226 -4.66 -10.04 37.56
CA ALA A 226 -4.19 -10.19 38.94
C ALA A 226 -4.57 -8.99 39.83
N GLN A 227 -4.51 -7.76 39.28
CA GLN A 227 -4.98 -6.57 40.00
C GLN A 227 -6.50 -6.53 40.17
N GLN A 228 -7.27 -7.08 39.23
CA GLN A 228 -8.72 -7.17 39.33
C GLN A 228 -9.12 -8.13 40.45
N GLU A 229 -8.48 -9.29 40.55
CA GLU A 229 -8.67 -10.23 41.67
C GLU A 229 -8.39 -9.55 43.02
N LEU A 230 -7.24 -8.85 43.13
CA LEU A 230 -6.95 -8.05 44.32
C LEU A 230 -8.06 -7.01 44.61
N CYS A 231 -8.54 -6.31 43.59
CA CYS A 231 -9.64 -5.35 43.78
C CYS A 231 -10.93 -6.03 44.25
N PHE A 232 -11.24 -7.25 43.79
CA PHE A 232 -12.39 -8.00 44.29
C PHE A 232 -12.23 -8.39 45.75
N ASP A 233 -11.06 -8.85 46.16
CA ASP A 233 -10.76 -9.16 47.56
C ASP A 233 -10.93 -7.92 48.45
N LEU A 234 -10.36 -6.77 48.05
CA LEU A 234 -10.48 -5.50 48.78
C LEU A 234 -11.92 -4.98 48.89
N ILE A 235 -12.79 -5.36 47.95
CA ILE A 235 -14.23 -5.02 48.01
C ILE A 235 -14.98 -5.97 48.95
N ASN A 236 -14.61 -7.25 48.97
CA ASN A 236 -15.28 -8.30 49.74
C ASN A 236 -14.83 -8.38 51.22
N GLU A 237 -13.68 -7.80 51.56
CA GLU A 237 -13.19 -7.70 52.96
C GLU A 237 -13.94 -6.64 53.81
N LYS A 238 -14.87 -5.90 53.20
CA LYS A 238 -15.83 -5.00 53.89
C LYS A 238 -17.10 -5.70 54.31
#